data_AF-A0A380NG91-F1
#
_entry.id   AF-A0A380NG91-F1
#
_cell.length_a   1.000
_cell.length_b   1.000
_cell.length_c   1.000
_cell.angle_alpha   90.00
_cell.angle_beta   90.00
_cell.angle_gamma   90.00
#
_symmetry.space_group_name_H-M   'P 1'
#
loop_
_entity.id
_entity.type
_entity.pdbx_description
1 polymer ?
#
loop_
_entity_poly.entity_id
_entity_poly.type
_entity_poly.pdbx_seq_one_letter_code
_entity_poly.pdbx_strand_id
1 'polypeptide(L)'
;MLPFNGKYPKLDPKSCLMPGAEIAGDVELKEFASLWQNVAARGDVNKIVVGRYTNVQDNSVLHVDDDKACVLGDYVTIGHGAIVHASTLEDNVLVGMGAIVLSGCHIGTGSIIAAGAVVLENTTIPPYSLVVGCPAKVIRTDETQVERIHNQALKYKNLWTEKYGLLPNAGGEMYKDGAKIV
;
A
#
# COMPACT_ATOMS: atom_id res chain seq x y z
N MET A 1 -4.98 -2.11 17.84
CA MET A 1 -3.91 -3.11 17.73
C MET A 1 -4.30 -4.34 18.54
N LEU A 2 -4.22 -5.54 17.97
CA LEU A 2 -4.61 -6.79 18.63
C LEU A 2 -3.53 -7.87 18.45
N PRO A 3 -3.07 -8.55 19.52
CA PRO A 3 -2.18 -9.69 19.36
C PRO A 3 -2.93 -10.91 18.82
N PHE A 4 -2.22 -11.82 18.15
CA PHE A 4 -2.74 -13.12 17.71
C PHE A 4 -1.66 -14.19 17.80
N ASN A 5 -1.92 -15.32 18.47
CA ASN A 5 -0.97 -16.43 18.63
C ASN A 5 0.46 -16.02 19.04
N GLY A 6 0.56 -15.08 20.00
CA GLY A 6 1.85 -14.57 20.50
C GLY A 6 2.58 -13.61 19.54
N LYS A 7 1.97 -13.27 18.40
CA LYS A 7 2.45 -12.25 17.48
C LYS A 7 1.83 -10.89 17.80
N TYR A 8 2.66 -9.87 17.73
CA TYR A 8 2.30 -8.48 17.98
C TYR A 8 2.67 -7.66 16.77
N PRO A 9 1.83 -6.69 16.37
CA PRO A 9 2.19 -5.77 15.30
C PRO A 9 3.45 -4.98 15.66
N LYS A 10 4.34 -4.79 14.69
CA LYS A 10 5.63 -4.11 14.81
C LYS A 10 5.60 -2.82 14.00
N LEU A 11 5.72 -1.69 14.69
CA LEU A 11 5.65 -0.38 14.06
C LEU A 11 6.99 0.33 14.22
N ASP A 12 7.51 0.84 13.11
CA ASP A 12 8.57 1.83 13.17
C ASP A 12 8.10 3.08 13.93
N PRO A 13 8.93 3.71 14.78
CA PRO A 13 8.57 4.93 15.51
C PRO A 13 8.13 6.11 14.62
N LYS A 14 8.51 6.09 13.34
CA LYS A 14 8.10 7.09 12.34
C LYS A 14 7.03 6.58 11.37
N SER A 15 6.33 5.50 11.72
CA SER A 15 5.10 5.09 11.02
C SER A 15 3.87 5.78 11.63
N CYS A 16 2.74 5.76 10.93
CA CYS A 16 1.51 6.40 11.37
C CYS A 16 0.31 5.45 11.28
N LEU A 17 -0.46 5.37 12.37
CA LEU A 17 -1.81 4.80 12.37
C LEU A 17 -2.81 5.92 12.60
N MET A 18 -3.70 6.16 11.63
CA MET A 18 -4.79 7.11 11.80
C MET A 18 -5.88 6.54 12.71
N PRO A 19 -6.73 7.40 13.31
CA PRO A 19 -7.86 6.96 14.12
C PRO A 19 -8.74 5.94 13.39
N GLY A 20 -9.08 4.86 14.08
CA GLY A 20 -9.90 3.76 13.53
C GLY A 20 -9.13 2.72 12.74
N ALA A 21 -7.85 2.93 12.40
CA ALA A 21 -7.05 1.87 11.78
C ALA A 21 -6.85 0.70 12.76
N GLU A 22 -7.24 -0.50 12.34
CA GLU A 22 -7.14 -1.73 13.12
C GLU A 22 -6.10 -2.67 12.51
N ILE A 23 -5.12 -3.05 13.33
CA ILE A 23 -4.10 -4.01 12.96
C ILE A 23 -4.03 -5.17 13.96
N ALA A 24 -3.88 -6.39 13.46
CA ALA A 24 -3.87 -7.61 14.26
C ALA A 24 -2.81 -8.62 13.82
N GLY A 25 -2.12 -9.26 14.77
CA GLY A 25 -1.16 -10.34 14.50
C GLY A 25 0.21 -9.89 14.00
N ASP A 26 0.80 -10.63 13.05
CA ASP A 26 2.14 -10.42 12.48
C ASP A 26 2.09 -9.36 11.35
N VAL A 27 1.81 -8.11 11.74
CA VAL A 27 1.78 -6.95 10.84
C VAL A 27 2.99 -6.05 11.13
N GLU A 28 3.75 -5.71 10.10
CA GLU A 28 4.91 -4.83 10.19
C GLU A 28 4.74 -3.57 9.36
N LEU A 29 4.88 -2.40 9.99
CA LEU A 29 4.94 -1.09 9.31
C LEU A 29 6.38 -0.56 9.40
N LYS A 30 6.96 -0.26 8.24
CA LYS A 30 8.31 0.33 8.14
C LYS A 30 8.28 1.85 8.30
N GLU A 31 9.47 2.47 8.33
CA GLU A 31 9.64 3.93 8.45
C GLU A 31 8.74 4.68 7.46
N PHE A 32 7.98 5.66 7.96
CA PHE A 32 7.05 6.49 7.19
C PHE A 32 5.85 5.77 6.54
N ALA A 33 5.66 4.47 6.79
CA ALA A 33 4.44 3.79 6.41
C ALA A 33 3.23 4.41 7.13
N SER A 34 2.08 4.49 6.46
CA SER A 34 0.86 5.06 7.05
C SER A 34 -0.38 4.22 6.72
N LEU A 35 -1.16 3.88 7.75
CA LEU A 35 -2.48 3.26 7.60
C LEU A 35 -3.53 4.31 7.99
N TRP A 36 -4.44 4.56 7.07
CA TRP A 36 -5.44 5.62 7.16
C TRP A 36 -6.72 5.13 7.84
N GLN A 37 -7.72 6.00 7.93
CA GLN A 37 -8.92 5.80 8.72
C GLN A 37 -9.61 4.48 8.38
N ASN A 38 -9.93 3.70 9.40
CA ASN A 38 -10.66 2.43 9.29
C ASN A 38 -10.00 1.38 8.37
N VAL A 39 -8.69 1.48 8.12
CA VAL A 39 -7.95 0.38 7.49
C VAL A 39 -7.99 -0.84 8.41
N ALA A 40 -8.26 -2.01 7.85
CA ALA A 40 -8.14 -3.28 8.54
C ALA A 40 -6.95 -4.06 7.98
N ALA A 41 -5.92 -4.31 8.78
CA ALA A 41 -4.79 -5.17 8.41
C ALA A 41 -4.67 -6.33 9.40
N ARG A 42 -4.98 -7.55 8.95
CA ARG A 42 -4.98 -8.74 9.82
C ARG A 42 -3.99 -9.77 9.29
N GLY A 43 -2.85 -9.90 9.97
CA GLY A 43 -1.82 -10.89 9.72
C GLY A 43 -1.88 -12.03 10.74
N ASP A 44 -2.93 -12.85 10.68
CA ASP A 44 -3.14 -13.93 11.64
C ASP A 44 -2.54 -15.27 11.19
N VAL A 45 -2.91 -15.77 10.01
CA VAL A 45 -2.40 -17.04 9.45
C VAL A 45 -1.05 -16.86 8.75
N ASN A 46 -0.69 -15.63 8.39
CA ASN A 46 0.60 -15.25 7.80
C ASN A 46 0.92 -13.77 8.07
N LYS A 47 2.06 -13.28 7.58
CA LYS A 47 2.52 -11.91 7.85
C LYS A 47 2.04 -10.89 6.83
N ILE A 48 1.88 -9.64 7.28
CA ILE A 48 1.71 -8.45 6.45
C ILE A 48 2.94 -7.56 6.62
N VAL A 49 3.53 -7.08 5.52
CA VAL A 49 4.62 -6.10 5.55
C VAL A 49 4.21 -4.89 4.72
N VAL A 50 4.32 -3.70 5.33
CA VAL A 50 4.07 -2.41 4.69
C VAL A 50 5.38 -1.65 4.62
N GLY A 51 5.93 -1.52 3.42
CA GLY A 51 7.23 -0.88 3.15
C GLY A 51 7.31 0.61 3.50
N ARG A 52 8.49 1.18 3.33
CA ARG A 52 8.78 2.58 3.67
C ARG A 52 7.99 3.53 2.80
N TYR A 53 7.52 4.63 3.38
CA TYR A 53 6.69 5.64 2.69
C TYR A 53 5.38 5.10 2.09
N THR A 54 5.05 3.82 2.30
CA THR A 54 3.84 3.20 1.76
C THR A 54 2.61 3.67 2.53
N ASN A 55 1.56 4.02 1.79
CA ASN A 55 0.29 4.44 2.39
C ASN A 55 -0.82 3.46 2.02
N VAL A 56 -1.63 3.12 3.02
CA VAL A 56 -2.82 2.30 2.90
C VAL A 56 -4.01 3.15 3.28
N GLN A 57 -4.80 3.54 2.29
CA GLN A 57 -5.80 4.60 2.44
C GLN A 57 -7.11 4.07 3.04
N ASP A 58 -8.02 5.00 3.33
CA ASP A 58 -9.23 4.82 4.11
C ASP A 58 -10.04 3.59 3.72
N ASN A 59 -10.53 2.85 4.71
CA ASN A 59 -11.36 1.64 4.56
C ASN A 59 -10.73 0.51 3.72
N SER A 60 -9.43 0.55 3.44
CA SER A 60 -8.77 -0.55 2.72
C SER A 60 -8.56 -1.76 3.62
N VAL A 61 -8.50 -2.95 3.02
CA VAL A 61 -8.32 -4.22 3.72
C VAL A 61 -7.05 -4.90 3.24
N LEU A 62 -6.17 -5.25 4.19
CA LEU A 62 -5.02 -6.11 3.96
C LEU A 62 -5.22 -7.43 4.71
N HIS A 63 -5.11 -8.54 3.99
CA HIS A 63 -5.21 -9.87 4.56
C HIS A 63 -4.29 -10.85 3.83
N VAL A 64 -4.21 -12.08 4.34
CA VAL A 64 -3.22 -13.08 3.98
C VAL A 64 -3.87 -14.44 3.74
N ASP A 65 -3.11 -15.37 3.16
CA ASP A 65 -3.46 -16.79 3.04
C ASP A 65 -2.46 -17.64 3.83
N ASP A 66 -2.81 -18.89 4.09
CA ASP A 66 -2.00 -19.85 4.85
C ASP A 66 -0.54 -19.93 4.34
N ASP A 67 -0.34 -19.96 3.02
CA ASP A 67 0.96 -20.15 2.38
C ASP A 67 1.56 -18.86 1.80
N LYS A 68 0.84 -17.74 1.83
CA LYS A 68 1.23 -16.50 1.16
C LYS A 68 1.04 -15.26 2.05
N ALA A 69 2.14 -14.54 2.27
CA ALA A 69 2.15 -13.25 2.93
C ALA A 69 1.56 -12.13 2.05
N CYS A 70 1.17 -11.01 2.66
CA CYS A 70 0.87 -9.77 1.95
C CYS A 70 2.06 -8.82 2.13
N VAL A 71 2.78 -8.53 1.05
CA VAL A 71 4.01 -7.74 1.08
C VAL A 71 3.86 -6.56 0.16
N LEU A 72 3.83 -5.36 0.74
CA LEU A 72 3.86 -4.10 0.01
C LEU A 72 5.29 -3.55 0.08
N GLY A 73 5.90 -3.31 -1.08
CA GLY A 73 7.19 -2.65 -1.21
C GLY A 73 7.18 -1.20 -0.71
N ASP A 74 8.27 -0.49 -0.99
CA ASP A 74 8.43 0.90 -0.63
C ASP A 74 7.68 1.81 -1.63
N TYR A 75 7.21 2.97 -1.16
CA TYR A 75 6.51 3.95 -1.98
C TYR A 75 5.25 3.42 -2.68
N VAL A 76 4.63 2.38 -2.11
CA VAL A 76 3.36 1.84 -2.59
C VAL A 76 2.21 2.72 -2.12
N THR A 77 1.21 2.87 -2.96
CA THR A 77 -0.04 3.57 -2.64
C THR A 77 -1.21 2.60 -2.80
N ILE A 78 -1.85 2.21 -1.70
CA ILE A 78 -3.09 1.44 -1.72
C ILE A 78 -4.26 2.41 -1.54
N GLY A 79 -5.02 2.62 -2.61
CA GLY A 79 -6.10 3.58 -2.70
C GLY A 79 -7.31 3.23 -1.84
N HIS A 80 -8.14 4.23 -1.51
CA HIS A 80 -9.30 4.07 -0.61
C HIS A 80 -10.18 2.85 -0.96
N GLY A 81 -10.56 2.06 0.05
CA GLY A 81 -11.43 0.91 -0.10
C GLY A 81 -10.87 -0.23 -0.95
N ALA A 82 -9.56 -0.23 -1.25
CA ALA A 82 -8.94 -1.33 -1.97
C ALA A 82 -8.76 -2.56 -1.06
N ILE A 83 -8.73 -3.74 -1.67
CA ILE A 83 -8.49 -5.01 -0.98
C ILE A 83 -7.23 -5.64 -1.56
N VAL A 84 -6.23 -5.92 -0.73
CA VAL A 84 -5.02 -6.64 -1.12
C VAL A 84 -4.90 -7.89 -0.28
N HIS A 85 -5.01 -9.05 -0.93
CA HIS A 85 -4.99 -10.34 -0.29
C HIS A 85 -3.73 -11.12 -0.71
N ALA A 86 -2.92 -11.54 0.26
CA ALA A 86 -1.84 -12.52 0.10
C ALA A 86 -0.96 -12.34 -1.16
N SER A 87 -0.57 -11.09 -1.45
CA SER A 87 0.10 -10.71 -2.69
C SER A 87 1.40 -9.96 -2.43
N THR A 88 2.31 -9.99 -3.42
CA THR A 88 3.54 -9.20 -3.41
C THR A 88 3.42 -8.05 -4.40
N LEU A 89 3.51 -6.82 -3.89
CA LEU A 89 3.61 -5.61 -4.67
C LEU A 89 5.04 -5.08 -4.52
N GLU A 90 5.74 -4.91 -5.63
CA GLU A 90 7.06 -4.27 -5.63
C GLU A 90 6.96 -2.77 -5.35
N ASP A 91 8.12 -2.10 -5.35
CA ASP A 91 8.21 -0.68 -5.04
C ASP A 91 7.44 0.18 -6.06
N ASN A 92 6.97 1.35 -5.62
CA ASN A 92 6.29 2.32 -6.47
C ASN A 92 5.11 1.73 -7.24
N VAL A 93 4.33 0.82 -6.62
CA VAL A 93 3.05 0.35 -7.16
C VAL A 93 1.91 1.24 -6.66
N LEU A 94 0.97 1.58 -7.54
CA LEU A 94 -0.28 2.25 -7.18
C LEU A 94 -1.45 1.30 -7.40
N VAL A 95 -2.15 0.96 -6.33
CA VAL A 95 -3.46 0.29 -6.39
C VAL A 95 -4.53 1.36 -6.27
N GLY A 96 -5.34 1.52 -7.29
CA GLY A 96 -6.42 2.51 -7.33
C GLY A 96 -7.51 2.20 -6.32
N MET A 97 -8.29 3.22 -5.98
CA MET A 97 -9.41 3.09 -5.05
C MET A 97 -10.38 1.98 -5.47
N GLY A 98 -10.87 1.20 -4.51
CA GLY A 98 -11.81 0.10 -4.73
C GLY A 98 -11.29 -1.05 -5.57
N ALA A 99 -10.01 -1.08 -5.94
CA ALA A 99 -9.43 -2.21 -6.65
C ALA A 99 -9.24 -3.42 -5.72
N ILE A 100 -9.29 -4.62 -6.29
CA ILE A 100 -9.13 -5.88 -5.57
C ILE A 100 -7.96 -6.65 -6.19
N VAL A 101 -6.96 -6.97 -5.38
CA VAL A 101 -5.81 -7.82 -5.74
C VAL A 101 -5.93 -9.13 -4.97
N LEU A 102 -6.25 -10.21 -5.69
CA LEU A 102 -6.46 -11.53 -5.11
C LEU A 102 -5.14 -12.25 -4.81
N SER A 103 -5.23 -13.36 -4.07
CA SER A 103 -4.08 -14.12 -3.57
C SER A 103 -3.04 -14.52 -4.62
N GLY A 104 -1.78 -14.48 -4.23
CA GLY A 104 -0.65 -14.91 -5.05
C GLY A 104 -0.30 -14.00 -6.22
N CYS A 105 -0.90 -12.81 -6.30
CA CYS A 105 -0.49 -11.86 -7.33
C CYS A 105 0.94 -11.35 -7.06
N HIS A 106 1.68 -11.13 -8.14
CA HIS A 106 2.95 -10.41 -8.14
C HIS A 106 2.83 -9.18 -9.04
N ILE A 107 2.91 -7.99 -8.45
CA ILE A 107 2.75 -6.73 -9.17
C ILE A 107 4.10 -6.03 -9.29
N GLY A 108 4.61 -5.93 -10.52
CA GLY A 108 5.92 -5.35 -10.81
C GLY A 108 6.00 -3.85 -10.56
N THR A 109 7.21 -3.39 -10.27
CA THR A 109 7.57 -2.01 -9.91
C THR A 109 6.95 -0.98 -10.87
N GLY A 110 6.50 0.15 -10.34
CA GLY A 110 5.99 1.24 -11.17
C GLY A 110 4.65 0.95 -11.85
N SER A 111 3.97 -0.15 -11.50
CA SER A 111 2.67 -0.49 -12.08
C SER A 111 1.50 0.22 -11.40
N ILE A 112 0.42 0.38 -12.15
CA ILE A 112 -0.83 0.97 -11.71
C ILE A 112 -1.95 -0.05 -11.93
N ILE A 113 -2.60 -0.44 -10.84
CA ILE A 113 -3.90 -1.12 -10.87
C ILE A 113 -4.96 -0.03 -10.83
N ALA A 114 -5.76 0.13 -11.88
CA ALA A 114 -6.75 1.21 -11.95
C ALA A 114 -7.88 1.02 -10.93
N ALA A 115 -8.58 2.11 -10.64
CA ALA A 115 -9.72 2.08 -9.73
C ALA A 115 -10.76 1.02 -10.13
N GLY A 116 -11.25 0.27 -9.15
CA GLY A 116 -12.24 -0.80 -9.34
C GLY A 116 -11.76 -2.01 -10.14
N ALA A 117 -10.48 -2.10 -10.51
CA ALA A 117 -9.97 -3.27 -11.22
C ALA A 117 -9.86 -4.49 -10.29
N VAL A 118 -10.05 -5.69 -10.85
CA VAL A 118 -9.94 -6.96 -10.10
C VAL A 118 -8.86 -7.83 -10.72
N VAL A 119 -7.72 -7.93 -10.05
CA VAL A 119 -6.59 -8.77 -10.46
C VAL A 119 -6.83 -10.18 -9.92
N LEU A 120 -6.90 -11.16 -10.83
CA LEU A 120 -7.21 -12.54 -10.49
C LEU A 120 -6.05 -13.23 -9.77
N GLU A 121 -6.36 -14.28 -9.01
CA GLU A 121 -5.36 -15.05 -8.25
C GLU A 121 -4.17 -15.49 -9.12
N ASN A 122 -2.98 -15.51 -8.52
CA ASN A 122 -1.73 -15.93 -9.14
C ASN A 122 -1.34 -15.16 -10.42
N THR A 123 -1.92 -13.98 -10.64
CA THR A 123 -1.57 -13.14 -11.79
C THR A 123 -0.23 -12.43 -11.55
N THR A 124 0.69 -12.55 -12.50
CA THR A 124 1.89 -11.73 -12.56
C THR A 124 1.67 -10.55 -13.48
N ILE A 125 1.77 -9.33 -12.94
CA ILE A 125 1.73 -8.08 -13.69
C ILE A 125 3.18 -7.61 -13.93
N PRO A 126 3.62 -7.46 -15.20
CA PRO A 126 4.95 -6.93 -15.50
C PRO A 126 5.14 -5.51 -14.96
N PRO A 127 6.39 -5.08 -14.68
CA PRO A 127 6.68 -3.71 -14.27
C PRO A 127 6.11 -2.66 -15.24
N TYR A 128 5.86 -1.47 -14.70
CA TYR A 128 5.39 -0.29 -15.43
C TYR A 128 4.06 -0.46 -16.17
N SER A 129 3.25 -1.45 -15.76
CA SER A 129 1.97 -1.75 -16.42
C SER A 129 0.86 -0.83 -15.93
N LEU A 130 -0.06 -0.45 -16.83
CA LEU A 130 -1.39 0.04 -16.46
C LEU A 130 -2.40 -1.09 -16.66
N VAL A 131 -3.08 -1.45 -15.58
CA VAL A 131 -3.98 -2.60 -15.47
C VAL A 131 -5.39 -2.12 -15.18
N VAL A 132 -6.39 -2.55 -15.97
CA VAL A 132 -7.77 -2.06 -15.86
C VAL A 132 -8.80 -3.17 -15.98
N GLY A 133 -9.98 -2.98 -15.41
CA GLY A 133 -11.17 -3.82 -15.63
C GLY A 133 -11.37 -4.96 -14.63
N CYS A 134 -12.46 -5.70 -14.81
CA CYS A 134 -12.82 -6.89 -14.05
C CYS A 134 -13.32 -7.97 -15.04
N PRO A 135 -12.52 -9.02 -15.32
CA PRO A 135 -11.17 -9.26 -14.83
C PRO A 135 -10.16 -8.24 -15.38
N ALA A 136 -9.14 -7.93 -14.60
CA ALA A 136 -8.17 -6.91 -14.95
C ALA A 136 -7.22 -7.37 -16.05
N LYS A 137 -6.85 -6.45 -16.95
CA LYS A 137 -5.91 -6.69 -18.05
C LYS A 137 -4.91 -5.55 -18.17
N VAL A 138 -3.67 -5.88 -18.54
CA VAL A 138 -2.67 -4.89 -18.94
C VAL A 138 -3.11 -4.25 -20.25
N ILE A 139 -3.22 -2.92 -20.29
CA ILE A 139 -3.60 -2.17 -21.49
C ILE A 139 -2.47 -1.34 -22.08
N ARG A 140 -1.45 -1.02 -21.28
CA ARG A 140 -0.20 -0.37 -21.73
C ARG A 140 0.91 -0.56 -20.69
N THR A 141 2.13 -0.30 -21.12
CA THR A 141 3.32 -0.21 -20.27
C THR A 141 3.98 1.13 -20.50
N ASP A 142 4.40 1.81 -19.43
CA ASP A 142 4.96 3.17 -19.47
C ASP A 142 5.85 3.42 -18.26
N GLU A 143 7.16 3.40 -18.45
CA GLU A 143 8.13 3.58 -17.36
C GLU A 143 8.06 4.98 -16.73
N THR A 144 7.62 6.00 -17.48
CA THR A 144 7.58 7.39 -17.01
C THR A 144 6.58 7.60 -15.88
N GLN A 145 5.62 6.67 -15.70
CA GLN A 145 4.62 6.78 -14.65
C GLN A 145 5.18 6.54 -13.24
N VAL A 146 6.36 5.92 -13.10
CA VAL A 146 6.95 5.60 -11.79
C VAL A 146 7.21 6.85 -10.96
N GLU A 147 7.66 7.95 -11.58
CA GLU A 147 7.90 9.22 -10.90
C GLU A 147 6.61 9.78 -10.29
N ARG A 148 5.49 9.64 -11.01
CA ARG A 148 4.18 10.07 -10.51
C ARG A 148 3.75 9.24 -9.30
N ILE A 149 3.99 7.93 -9.31
CA ILE A 149 3.62 7.04 -8.20
C ILE A 149 4.48 7.33 -6.97
N HIS A 150 5.79 7.47 -7.17
CA HIS A 150 6.73 7.84 -6.12
C HIS A 150 6.32 9.15 -5.42
N ASN A 151 6.05 10.18 -6.22
CA ASN A 151 5.57 11.47 -5.72
C ASN A 151 4.22 11.35 -4.99
N GLN A 152 3.34 10.44 -5.41
CA GLN A 152 2.08 10.20 -4.72
C GLN A 152 2.29 9.65 -3.31
N ALA A 153 3.23 8.71 -3.13
CA ALA A 153 3.58 8.19 -1.80
C ALA A 153 4.16 9.29 -0.89
N LEU A 154 5.08 10.09 -1.42
CA LEU A 154 5.67 11.22 -0.69
C LEU A 154 4.65 12.29 -0.29
N LYS A 155 3.64 12.56 -1.13
CA LYS A 155 2.52 13.45 -0.78
C LYS A 155 1.78 12.96 0.45
N TYR A 156 1.47 11.66 0.52
CA TYR A 156 0.80 11.07 1.67
C TYR A 156 1.65 11.14 2.93
N LYS A 157 2.96 10.89 2.82
CA LYS A 157 3.90 11.10 3.93
C LYS A 157 3.89 12.55 4.42
N ASN A 158 4.07 13.52 3.52
CA ASN A 158 4.04 14.94 3.86
C ASN A 158 2.70 15.37 4.47
N LEU A 159 1.60 14.78 4.00
CA LEU A 159 0.27 15.10 4.48
C LEU A 159 0.13 14.75 5.97
N TRP A 160 0.42 13.52 6.39
CA TRP A 160 0.26 13.15 7.80
C TRP A 160 1.33 13.75 8.71
N THR A 161 2.58 13.90 8.23
CA THR A 161 3.68 14.46 9.03
C THR A 161 3.53 15.95 9.25
N GLU A 162 3.47 16.74 8.17
CA GLU A 162 3.53 18.21 8.21
C GLU A 162 2.15 18.85 8.22
N LYS A 163 1.22 18.41 7.35
CA LYS A 163 -0.09 19.08 7.20
C LYS A 163 -1.05 18.74 8.34
N TYR A 164 -1.09 17.49 8.77
CA TYR A 164 -1.78 17.08 10.00
C TYR A 164 -0.94 17.33 11.27
N GLY A 165 0.36 17.62 11.12
CA GLY A 165 1.24 17.97 12.23
C GLY A 165 1.52 16.82 13.20
N LEU A 166 1.37 15.57 12.77
CA LEU A 166 1.54 14.40 13.65
C LEU A 166 3.01 14.05 13.90
N LEU A 167 3.89 14.44 12.98
CA LEU A 167 5.34 14.29 13.13
C LEU A 167 6.06 15.34 12.27
N PRO A 168 5.99 16.64 12.63
CA PRO A 168 6.64 17.70 11.87
C PRO A 168 8.16 17.55 11.91
N ASN A 169 8.84 17.92 10.83
CA ASN A 169 10.29 17.79 10.66
C ASN A 169 10.80 16.33 10.79
N ALA A 170 10.01 15.34 10.35
CA ALA A 170 10.35 13.93 10.50
C ALA A 170 11.63 13.47 9.75
N GLY A 171 12.22 14.36 8.93
CA GLY A 171 13.31 14.05 8.01
C GLY A 171 12.85 13.14 6.88
N GLY A 172 13.80 12.43 6.27
CA GLY A 172 13.52 11.55 5.13
C GLY A 172 13.20 12.31 3.85
N GLU A 173 12.71 11.58 2.86
CA GLU A 173 12.30 12.14 1.59
C GLU A 173 10.99 12.92 1.74
N MET A 174 10.86 13.98 0.94
CA MET A 174 9.78 14.94 1.01
C MET A 174 9.30 15.26 -0.40
N TYR A 175 7.99 15.31 -0.59
CA TYR A 175 7.43 15.95 -1.78
C TYR A 175 7.68 17.47 -1.69
N LYS A 176 8.39 18.05 -2.66
CA LYS A 176 8.58 19.52 -2.74
C LYS A 176 7.70 20.06 -3.86
N ASP A 177 6.85 21.03 -3.53
CA ASP A 177 5.87 21.65 -4.43
C ASP A 177 6.49 22.06 -5.77
N GLY A 178 6.02 21.49 -6.89
CA GLY A 178 6.59 21.76 -8.21
C GLY A 178 5.85 21.24 -9.44
N ALA A 179 4.82 20.40 -9.31
CA ALA A 179 3.98 19.98 -10.44
C ALA A 179 2.51 19.93 -10.01
N LYS A 180 1.64 20.57 -10.81
CA LYS A 180 0.19 20.68 -10.56
C LYS A 180 -0.41 19.32 -10.18
N ILE A 181 -1.11 19.36 -9.05
CA ILE A 181 -2.01 18.33 -8.55
C ILE A 181 -3.25 18.36 -9.44
N VAL A 182 -3.57 17.25 -10.10
CA VAL A 182 -4.91 17.03 -10.66
C VAL A 182 -5.58 15.98 -9.78
#